data_AF-A0A437PDZ0-F1
#
_entry.id   AF-A0A437PDZ0-F1
#
_cell.length_a   1.000
_cell.length_b   1.000
_cell.length_c   1.000
_cell.angle_alpha   90.00
_cell.angle_beta   90.00
_cell.angle_gamma   90.00
#
_symmetry.space_group_name_H-M   'P 1'
#
loop_
_entity.id
_entity.type
_entity.pdbx_description
1 polymer ?
#
loop_
_entity_poly.entity_id
_entity_poly.type
_entity_poly.pdbx_seq_one_letter_code
_entity_poly.pdbx_strand_id
1 'polypeptide(L)'
;MRPFFSSGANLALAHLEALAKAVPDAVLGTYADYLNEHQTVASAVLEICADRRPDLWYRRADAQRGVDDLSSTSNRPQKWEEFSREGVVGFDGATEGWLIPKTVIILTMAILDAFHFKTPEVYHLSGPSMVQYIGSLGADLEDLYRAVAPKIGLPTRLVFNLVPTALMTLGAPDGECSSVDRLVEAWLAVQGTRQHHPLPSRAEDRPTFFHTRQAKQSRARTELAWAAASCPFPFHRSRVPEFCSQYDLLALDATWFVHPWGAETPLGEVGRMLRAVNDIRSDANT
;
A
#
# COMPACT_ATOMS: atom_id res chain seq x y z
N MET A 1 -11.89 -23.67 1.34
CA MET A 1 -10.85 -22.91 2.06
C MET A 1 -11.58 -21.85 2.90
N ARG A 2 -11.33 -21.72 4.21
CA ARG A 2 -11.96 -20.64 4.99
C ARG A 2 -11.30 -19.31 4.55
N PRO A 3 -12.06 -18.22 4.33
CA PRO A 3 -11.47 -16.92 4.05
C PRO A 3 -10.55 -16.52 5.21
N PHE A 4 -9.37 -16.00 4.89
CA PHE A 4 -8.38 -15.55 5.89
C PHE A 4 -8.83 -14.31 6.67
N PHE A 5 -9.89 -13.65 6.23
CA PHE A 5 -10.44 -12.44 6.83
C PHE A 5 -11.90 -12.70 7.25
N SER A 6 -12.20 -12.47 8.54
CA SER A 6 -13.57 -12.50 9.05
C SER A 6 -14.17 -11.09 8.93
N SER A 7 -15.46 -10.98 8.62
CA SER A 7 -16.15 -9.68 8.65
C SER A 7 -16.00 -9.04 10.04
N GLY A 8 -15.55 -7.78 10.09
CA GLY A 8 -15.26 -7.06 11.34
C GLY A 8 -13.91 -7.36 12.00
N ALA A 9 -13.04 -8.20 11.40
CA ALA A 9 -11.69 -8.43 11.92
C ALA A 9 -10.80 -7.20 11.68
N ASN A 10 -9.97 -6.86 12.67
CA ASN A 10 -8.91 -5.87 12.50
C ASN A 10 -7.96 -6.35 11.38
N LEU A 11 -7.88 -5.58 10.29
CA LEU A 11 -7.12 -5.95 9.11
C LEU A 11 -5.65 -6.23 9.43
N ALA A 12 -5.04 -5.45 10.33
CA ALA A 12 -3.65 -5.65 10.74
C ALA A 12 -3.47 -7.01 11.43
N LEU A 13 -4.39 -7.39 12.33
CA LEU A 13 -4.35 -8.69 13.01
C LEU A 13 -4.59 -9.85 12.03
N ALA A 14 -5.60 -9.76 11.18
CA ALA A 14 -5.87 -10.79 10.18
C ALA A 14 -4.70 -10.97 9.20
N HIS A 15 -4.03 -9.88 8.85
CA HIS A 15 -2.84 -9.90 8.01
C HIS A 15 -1.64 -10.53 8.71
N LEU A 16 -1.39 -10.17 9.98
CA LEU A 16 -0.33 -10.79 10.79
C LEU A 16 -0.57 -12.29 10.98
N GLU A 17 -1.81 -12.71 11.20
CA GLU A 17 -2.17 -14.13 11.30
C GLU A 17 -1.91 -14.90 9.98
N ALA A 18 -2.20 -14.29 8.84
CA ALA A 18 -1.93 -14.89 7.54
C ALA A 18 -0.41 -14.99 7.29
N LEU A 19 0.35 -13.95 7.62
CA LEU A 19 1.81 -13.94 7.52
C LEU A 19 2.44 -14.98 8.45
N ALA A 20 1.96 -15.12 9.68
CA ALA A 20 2.47 -16.09 10.65
C ALA A 20 2.28 -17.53 10.17
N LYS A 21 1.21 -17.81 9.42
CA LYS A 21 1.00 -19.12 8.80
C LYS A 21 1.92 -19.36 7.60
N ALA A 22 2.19 -18.32 6.81
CA ALA A 22 3.00 -18.42 5.60
C ALA A 22 4.50 -18.47 5.91
N VAL A 23 4.95 -17.78 6.96
CA VAL A 23 6.35 -17.66 7.36
C VAL A 23 6.45 -17.80 8.89
N PRO A 24 6.30 -19.03 9.43
CA PRO A 24 6.19 -19.26 10.87
C PRO A 24 7.42 -18.85 11.68
N ASP A 25 8.58 -18.77 11.04
CA ASP A 25 9.84 -18.37 11.67
C ASP A 25 10.09 -16.85 11.61
N ALA A 26 9.21 -16.08 10.95
CA ALA A 26 9.35 -14.62 10.88
C ALA A 26 8.94 -13.96 12.21
N VAL A 27 9.69 -12.94 12.61
CA VAL A 27 9.25 -12.01 13.66
C VAL A 27 8.24 -11.07 13.03
N LEU A 28 7.00 -11.14 13.49
CA LEU A 28 5.87 -10.38 12.95
C LEU A 28 5.32 -9.47 14.03
N GLY A 29 5.02 -8.24 13.66
CA GLY A 29 4.42 -7.23 14.53
C GLY A 29 3.83 -6.10 13.71
N THR A 30 2.93 -5.34 14.32
CA THR A 30 2.49 -4.07 13.74
C THR A 30 3.63 -3.05 13.83
N TYR A 31 3.51 -1.96 13.07
CA TYR A 31 4.44 -0.83 13.21
C TYR A 31 4.43 -0.26 14.64
N ALA A 32 3.27 -0.24 15.31
CA ALA A 32 3.17 0.20 16.70
C ALA A 32 3.95 -0.73 17.65
N ASP A 33 3.85 -2.05 17.45
CA ASP A 33 4.62 -3.03 18.23
C ASP A 33 6.13 -2.79 18.04
N TYR A 34 6.56 -2.54 16.79
CA TYR A 34 7.95 -2.28 16.47
C TYR A 34 8.47 -0.97 17.07
N LEU A 35 7.67 0.09 17.06
CA LEU A 35 8.00 1.34 17.75
C LEU A 35 8.12 1.15 19.26
N ASN A 36 7.22 0.37 19.86
CA ASN A 36 7.23 0.10 21.30
C ASN A 36 8.45 -0.72 21.72
N GLU A 37 8.85 -1.70 20.92
CA GLU A 37 10.10 -2.47 21.15
C GLU A 37 11.34 -1.56 21.11
N HIS A 38 11.30 -0.52 20.28
CA HIS A 38 12.40 0.42 20.08
C HIS A 38 12.13 1.82 20.67
N GLN A 39 11.33 1.92 21.74
CA GLN A 39 10.74 3.17 22.21
C GLN A 39 11.75 4.32 22.41
N THR A 40 12.92 4.04 22.99
CA THR A 40 13.95 5.08 23.22
C THR A 40 14.46 5.69 21.92
N VAL A 41 14.77 4.86 20.92
CA VAL A 41 15.27 5.34 19.63
C VAL A 41 14.13 5.99 18.85
N ALA A 42 12.97 5.35 18.82
CA ALA A 42 11.78 5.88 18.18
C ALA A 42 11.39 7.26 18.73
N SER A 43 11.34 7.44 20.05
CA SER A 43 11.04 8.73 20.68
C SER A 43 12.01 9.81 20.22
N ALA A 44 13.31 9.52 20.22
CA ALA A 44 14.32 10.50 19.82
C ALA A 44 14.18 10.89 18.34
N VAL A 45 13.90 9.92 17.45
CA VAL A 45 13.66 10.21 16.03
C VAL A 45 12.42 11.07 15.86
N LEU A 46 11.30 10.71 16.50
CA LEU A 46 10.04 11.44 16.40
C LEU A 46 10.16 12.87 16.92
N GLU A 47 10.81 13.06 18.07
CA GLU A 47 11.09 14.36 18.67
C GLU A 47 11.88 15.26 17.71
N ILE A 48 13.02 14.77 17.20
CA ILE A 48 13.86 15.53 16.29
C ILE A 48 13.10 15.89 15.00
N CYS A 49 12.29 14.96 14.49
CA CYS A 49 11.51 15.19 13.26
C CYS A 49 10.38 16.20 13.47
N ALA A 50 9.67 16.12 14.59
CA ALA A 50 8.60 17.05 14.94
C ALA A 50 9.13 18.47 15.11
N ASP A 51 10.28 18.64 15.77
CA ASP A 51 10.91 19.94 15.94
C ASP A 51 11.49 20.49 14.62
N ARG A 52 11.99 19.60 13.75
CA ARG A 52 12.61 20.01 12.47
C ARG A 52 11.56 20.36 11.41
N ARG A 53 10.47 19.61 11.35
CA ARG A 53 9.41 19.72 10.34
C ARG A 53 8.02 19.58 10.97
N PRO A 54 7.60 20.52 11.84
CA PRO A 54 6.27 20.49 12.44
C PRO A 54 5.17 20.62 11.38
N ASP A 55 5.48 21.20 10.22
CA ASP A 55 4.56 21.34 9.09
C ASP A 55 4.04 20.00 8.55
N LEU A 56 4.83 18.92 8.66
CA LEU A 56 4.45 17.58 8.23
C LEU A 56 3.40 16.94 9.13
N TRP A 57 3.23 17.43 10.35
CA TRP A 57 2.26 16.93 11.32
C TRP A 57 0.95 17.72 11.17
N TYR A 58 0.12 17.31 10.22
CA TYR A 58 -1.15 17.96 9.91
C TYR A 58 -2.37 17.06 10.08
N ARG A 59 -2.19 15.79 10.42
CA ARG A 59 -3.31 14.84 10.55
C ARG A 59 -3.50 14.45 12.00
N ARG A 60 -4.74 14.49 12.47
CA ARG A 60 -5.12 14.12 13.84
C ARG A 60 -6.31 13.15 13.81
N ALA A 61 -6.18 12.02 14.48
CA ALA A 61 -7.26 11.07 14.66
C ALA A 61 -8.09 11.40 15.91
N ASP A 62 -9.39 11.21 15.79
CA ASP A 62 -10.42 11.40 16.82
C ASP A 62 -11.33 10.17 16.75
N ALA A 63 -11.60 9.52 17.89
CA ALA A 63 -12.31 8.24 17.89
C ALA A 63 -13.78 8.37 17.48
N GLN A 64 -14.34 9.59 17.47
CA GLN A 64 -15.73 9.84 17.08
C GLN A 64 -15.84 10.44 15.68
N ARG A 65 -14.85 11.25 15.27
CA ARG A 65 -14.92 12.05 14.03
C ARG A 65 -14.04 11.51 12.91
N GLY A 66 -13.17 10.54 13.18
CA GLY A 66 -12.23 10.00 12.20
C GLY A 66 -10.95 10.83 12.14
N VAL A 67 -10.39 11.05 10.95
CA VAL A 67 -9.13 11.78 10.78
C VAL A 67 -9.37 13.18 10.23
N ASP A 68 -8.98 14.19 10.99
CA ASP A 68 -9.00 15.60 10.61
C ASP A 68 -7.71 15.97 9.84
N ASP A 69 -7.86 16.69 8.72
CA ASP A 69 -6.76 17.37 8.02
C ASP A 69 -6.67 18.83 8.49
N LEU A 70 -5.57 19.15 9.16
CA LEU A 70 -5.28 20.42 9.81
C LEU A 70 -4.21 21.24 9.06
N SER A 71 -3.88 20.87 7.82
CA SER A 71 -2.83 21.52 7.01
C SER A 71 -2.98 23.04 6.91
N SER A 72 -4.22 23.52 6.88
CA SER A 72 -4.59 24.94 6.76
C SER A 72 -4.69 25.70 8.09
N THR A 73 -4.56 25.03 9.23
CA THR A 73 -4.72 25.66 10.56
C THR A 73 -3.38 26.14 11.14
N SER A 74 -3.40 27.35 11.72
CA SER A 74 -2.27 27.96 12.41
C SER A 74 -2.06 27.45 13.85
N ASN A 75 -3.05 26.72 14.40
CA ASN A 75 -3.04 26.29 15.80
C ASN A 75 -2.44 24.88 15.99
N ARG A 76 -1.63 24.42 15.04
CA ARG A 76 -0.96 23.13 15.15
C ARG A 76 0.23 23.22 16.09
N PRO A 77 0.51 22.17 16.89
CA PRO A 77 1.72 22.08 17.68
C PRO A 77 2.97 22.36 16.84
N GLN A 78 3.95 23.02 17.45
CA GLN A 78 5.21 23.36 16.78
C GLN A 78 6.41 22.62 17.37
N LYS A 79 6.21 21.85 18.44
CA LYS A 79 7.26 21.14 19.17
C LYS A 79 6.78 19.78 19.64
N TRP A 80 7.72 18.87 19.81
CA TRP A 80 7.43 17.51 20.27
C TRP A 80 6.65 17.45 21.58
N GLU A 81 6.95 18.30 22.57
CA GLU A 81 6.27 18.23 23.87
C GLU A 81 4.77 18.54 23.75
N GLU A 82 4.39 19.36 22.78
CA GLU A 82 3.00 19.68 22.50
C GLU A 82 2.30 18.51 21.79
N PHE A 83 2.94 17.90 20.78
CA PHE A 83 2.44 16.70 20.10
C PHE A 83 2.26 15.54 21.08
N SER A 84 3.26 15.26 21.91
CA SER A 84 3.22 14.17 22.89
C SER A 84 2.15 14.38 23.96
N ARG A 85 1.92 15.63 24.39
CA ARG A 85 0.84 15.95 25.34
C ARG A 85 -0.55 15.71 24.74
N GLU A 86 -0.71 15.92 23.44
CA GLU A 86 -1.97 15.69 22.72
C GLU A 86 -2.17 14.24 22.24
N GLY A 87 -1.17 13.38 22.42
CA GLY A 87 -1.17 11.98 22.01
C GLY A 87 -0.59 11.78 20.60
N VAL A 88 0.17 10.71 20.41
CA VAL A 88 0.70 10.27 19.11
C VAL A 88 0.28 8.84 18.82
N VAL A 89 -0.66 8.70 17.89
CA VAL A 89 -1.31 7.43 17.59
C VAL A 89 -0.31 6.38 17.15
N GLY A 90 -0.33 5.23 17.83
CA GLY A 90 0.56 4.10 17.56
C GLY A 90 1.95 4.21 18.19
N PHE A 91 2.24 5.23 19.01
CA PHE A 91 3.52 5.37 19.71
C PHE A 91 3.39 5.39 21.24
N ASP A 92 2.46 6.17 21.78
CA ASP A 92 2.27 6.33 23.24
C ASP A 92 1.06 5.57 23.78
N GLY A 93 0.54 4.62 22.99
CA GLY A 93 -0.68 3.88 23.30
C GLY A 93 -1.97 4.70 23.18
N ALA A 94 -1.90 5.95 22.71
CA ALA A 94 -3.09 6.76 22.47
C ALA A 94 -3.90 6.21 21.29
N THR A 95 -5.22 6.15 21.50
CA THR A 95 -6.21 5.80 20.46
C THR A 95 -6.70 7.01 19.67
N GLU A 96 -6.32 8.21 20.11
CA GLU A 96 -6.61 9.51 19.50
C GLU A 96 -5.35 10.37 19.56
N GLY A 97 -5.23 11.36 18.68
CA GLY A 97 -4.08 12.26 18.65
C GLY A 97 -3.43 12.37 17.28
N TRP A 98 -2.19 12.83 17.25
CA TRP A 98 -1.48 13.12 16.01
C TRP A 98 -1.03 11.85 15.31
N LEU A 99 -1.26 11.81 13.99
CA LEU A 99 -0.76 10.73 13.15
C LEU A 99 0.69 11.03 12.77
N ILE A 100 1.58 10.04 12.95
CA ILE A 100 2.98 10.16 12.54
C ILE A 100 3.02 10.39 11.02
N PRO A 101 3.67 11.47 10.53
CA PRO A 101 3.73 11.75 9.12
C PRO A 101 4.44 10.61 8.39
N LYS A 102 3.97 10.29 7.20
CA LYS A 102 4.50 9.18 6.40
C LYS A 102 6.00 9.26 6.16
N THR A 103 6.51 10.44 5.83
CA THR A 103 7.96 10.70 5.68
C THR A 103 8.72 10.33 6.94
N VAL A 104 8.16 10.68 8.11
CA VAL A 104 8.73 10.35 9.41
C VAL A 104 8.63 8.85 9.69
N ILE A 105 7.49 8.20 9.39
CA ILE A 105 7.36 6.73 9.51
C ILE A 105 8.44 6.01 8.72
N ILE A 106 8.62 6.36 7.45
CA ILE A 106 9.60 5.73 6.55
C ILE A 106 11.01 5.89 7.12
N LEU A 107 11.35 7.11 7.56
CA LEU A 107 12.64 7.40 8.17
C LEU A 107 12.84 6.60 9.46
N THR A 108 11.87 6.60 10.36
CA THR A 108 11.93 5.88 11.63
C THR A 108 12.14 4.39 11.38
N MET A 109 11.38 3.77 10.48
CA MET A 109 11.59 2.36 10.11
C MET A 109 13.00 2.10 9.60
N ALA A 110 13.49 2.91 8.66
CA ALA A 110 14.82 2.76 8.11
C ALA A 110 15.92 2.88 9.18
N ILE A 111 15.74 3.80 10.14
CA ILE A 111 16.65 3.99 11.27
C ILE A 111 16.61 2.79 12.21
N LEU A 112 15.42 2.34 12.59
CA LEU A 112 15.25 1.21 13.50
C LEU A 112 15.83 -0.08 12.90
N ASP A 113 15.57 -0.36 11.63
CA ASP A 113 16.17 -1.50 10.92
C ASP A 113 17.70 -1.40 10.90
N ALA A 114 18.23 -0.22 10.57
CA ALA A 114 19.68 0.01 10.57
C ALA A 114 20.31 -0.22 11.95
N PHE A 115 19.62 0.19 13.03
CA PHE A 115 20.03 -0.06 14.41
C PHE A 115 19.96 -1.54 14.78
N HIS A 116 18.84 -2.18 14.49
CA HIS A 116 18.56 -3.56 14.85
C HIS A 116 19.55 -4.50 14.16
N PHE A 117 19.73 -4.34 12.84
CA PHE A 117 20.62 -5.18 12.03
C PHE A 117 22.06 -4.67 11.94
N LYS A 118 22.36 -3.51 12.54
CA LYS A 118 23.69 -2.86 12.54
C LYS A 118 24.27 -2.70 11.12
N THR A 119 23.42 -2.31 10.18
CA THR A 119 23.75 -2.15 8.76
C THR A 119 23.42 -0.73 8.29
N PRO A 120 24.29 -0.09 7.50
CA PRO A 120 23.98 1.19 6.85
C PRO A 120 23.10 0.99 5.60
N GLU A 121 22.68 -0.24 5.31
CA GLU A 121 21.88 -0.60 4.15
C GLU A 121 20.66 -1.42 4.57
N VAL A 122 19.48 -0.88 4.31
CA VAL A 122 18.18 -1.45 4.69
C VAL A 122 17.40 -1.80 3.43
N TYR A 123 16.77 -2.98 3.43
CA TYR A 123 15.91 -3.45 2.35
C TYR A 123 14.47 -3.50 2.85
N HIS A 124 13.67 -2.51 2.46
CA HIS A 124 12.29 -2.38 2.90
C HIS A 124 11.33 -2.96 1.86
N LEU A 125 10.53 -3.93 2.31
CA LEU A 125 9.48 -4.57 1.53
C LEU A 125 8.26 -3.64 1.45
N SER A 126 8.05 -2.97 0.33
CA SER A 126 6.98 -1.98 0.17
C SER A 126 5.91 -2.38 -0.83
N GLY A 127 4.65 -2.08 -0.50
CA GLY A 127 3.55 -2.15 -1.47
C GLY A 127 3.73 -1.22 -2.68
N PRO A 128 3.00 -1.46 -3.79
CA PRO A 128 3.24 -0.80 -5.08
C PRO A 128 3.03 0.72 -5.05
N SER A 129 2.21 1.22 -4.13
CA SER A 129 1.97 2.66 -3.97
C SER A 129 3.22 3.39 -3.48
N MET A 130 4.11 2.74 -2.71
CA MET A 130 5.31 3.40 -2.18
C MET A 130 6.28 3.87 -3.23
N VAL A 131 6.47 3.03 -4.25
CA VAL A 131 7.32 3.35 -5.40
C VAL A 131 6.86 4.63 -6.11
N GLN A 132 5.56 4.94 -6.09
CA GLN A 132 5.00 6.08 -6.82
C GLN A 132 5.31 7.43 -6.16
N TYR A 133 5.41 7.48 -4.83
CA TYR A 133 5.60 8.74 -4.09
C TYR A 133 6.97 8.85 -3.41
N ILE A 134 7.72 7.76 -3.24
CA ILE A 134 8.99 7.84 -2.49
C ILE A 134 9.97 8.84 -3.11
N GLY A 135 9.98 8.94 -4.45
CA GLY A 135 10.83 9.89 -5.16
C GLY A 135 10.57 11.34 -4.78
N SER A 136 9.30 11.71 -4.51
CA SER A 136 8.98 13.07 -4.08
C SER A 136 9.31 13.35 -2.61
N LEU A 137 9.54 12.31 -1.80
CA LEU A 137 9.90 12.45 -0.38
C LEU A 137 11.41 12.55 -0.16
N GLY A 138 12.24 12.34 -1.19
CA GLY A 138 13.69 12.24 -1.05
C GLY A 138 14.34 13.43 -0.33
N ALA A 139 13.97 14.66 -0.71
CA ALA A 139 14.52 15.86 -0.08
C ALA A 139 14.16 15.98 1.42
N ASP A 140 12.92 15.67 1.77
CA ASP A 140 12.46 15.70 3.17
C ASP A 140 13.12 14.59 4.00
N LEU A 141 13.23 13.37 3.44
CA LEU A 141 13.91 12.25 4.07
C LEU A 141 15.39 12.56 4.32
N GLU A 142 16.08 13.18 3.35
CA GLU A 142 17.48 13.59 3.51
C GLU A 142 17.65 14.67 4.58
N ASP A 143 16.79 15.69 4.61
CA ASP A 143 16.86 16.75 5.62
C ASP A 143 16.64 16.21 7.03
N LEU A 144 15.59 15.40 7.21
CA LEU A 144 15.28 14.78 8.49
C LEU A 144 16.39 13.81 8.92
N TYR A 145 16.91 12.97 8.02
CA TYR A 145 18.01 12.07 8.34
C TYR A 145 19.26 12.82 8.80
N ARG A 146 19.63 13.93 8.13
CA ARG A 146 20.78 14.76 8.54
C ARG A 146 20.58 15.38 9.92
N ALA A 147 19.35 15.70 10.32
CA ALA A 147 19.04 16.21 11.65
C ALA A 147 19.11 15.12 12.72
N VAL A 148 18.65 13.91 12.39
CA VAL A 148 18.55 12.78 13.31
C VAL A 148 19.91 12.08 13.51
N ALA A 149 20.59 11.75 12.42
CA ALA A 149 21.77 10.87 12.43
C ALA A 149 22.86 11.23 13.46
N PRO A 150 23.32 12.50 13.57
CA PRO A 150 24.37 12.84 14.54
C PRO A 150 23.91 12.75 16.00
N LYS A 151 22.62 12.94 16.27
CA LYS A 151 22.08 12.95 17.64
C LYS A 151 21.94 11.55 18.22
N ILE A 152 21.69 10.56 17.36
CA ILE A 152 21.51 9.17 17.79
C ILE A 152 22.69 8.27 17.42
N GLY A 153 23.74 8.79 16.78
CA GLY A 153 24.96 8.05 16.48
C GLY A 153 24.85 7.11 15.27
N LEU A 154 24.05 7.49 14.28
CA LEU A 154 23.94 6.77 13.00
C LEU A 154 25.09 7.11 12.05
N PRO A 155 25.33 6.28 11.02
CA PRO A 155 26.26 6.62 9.94
C PRO A 155 25.87 7.94 9.25
N THR A 156 26.82 8.53 8.54
CA THR A 156 26.55 9.75 7.74
C THR A 156 25.66 9.47 6.53
N ARG A 157 25.54 8.21 6.12
CA ARG A 157 24.73 7.75 5.00
C ARG A 157 24.03 6.46 5.37
N LEU A 158 22.71 6.45 5.15
CA LEU A 158 21.88 5.26 5.12
C LEU A 158 21.43 5.00 3.68
N VAL A 159 21.56 3.77 3.22
CA VAL A 159 21.02 3.31 1.94
C VAL A 159 19.70 2.61 2.22
N PHE A 160 18.61 3.18 1.72
CA PHE A 160 17.28 2.62 1.85
C PHE A 160 16.83 2.05 0.51
N ASN A 161 16.93 0.73 0.37
CA ASN A 161 16.49 0.01 -0.82
C ASN A 161 15.02 -0.32 -0.68
N LEU A 162 14.20 0.22 -1.58
CA LEU A 162 12.82 -0.21 -1.72
C LEU A 162 12.75 -1.45 -2.59
N VAL A 163 12.35 -2.55 -1.96
CA VAL A 163 12.03 -3.79 -2.65
C VAL A 163 10.52 -3.80 -2.82
N PRO A 164 10.00 -3.58 -4.03
CA PRO A 164 8.56 -3.60 -4.26
C PRO A 164 8.04 -5.02 -4.01
N THR A 165 7.41 -5.24 -2.85
CA THR A 165 6.49 -6.34 -2.60
C THR A 165 5.14 -5.95 -3.16
N ALA A 166 5.14 -5.70 -4.47
CA ALA A 166 3.90 -5.57 -5.19
C ALA A 166 3.10 -6.87 -4.96
N LEU A 167 1.80 -6.71 -4.72
CA LEU A 167 0.77 -7.73 -4.93
C LEU A 167 0.25 -8.47 -3.68
N MET A 168 0.07 -7.76 -2.57
CA MET A 168 -1.11 -7.98 -1.72
C MET A 168 -2.26 -7.17 -2.33
N THR A 169 -2.88 -7.69 -3.39
CA THR A 169 -4.06 -8.57 -3.44
C THR A 169 -5.30 -7.71 -3.69
N LEU A 170 -5.65 -7.54 -4.97
CA LEU A 170 -6.87 -6.92 -5.52
C LEU A 170 -7.93 -6.62 -4.44
N GLY A 171 -7.79 -5.44 -3.83
CA GLY A 171 -8.57 -5.05 -2.67
C GLY A 171 -9.34 -3.77 -2.97
N ALA A 172 -10.58 -3.69 -2.48
CA ALA A 172 -11.41 -2.50 -2.58
C ALA A 172 -12.31 -2.38 -1.35
N PRO A 173 -12.87 -1.18 -1.07
CA PRO A 173 -13.98 -1.07 -0.13
C PRO A 173 -15.10 -2.04 -0.50
N ASP A 174 -15.81 -2.62 0.49
CA ASP A 174 -16.85 -3.64 0.24
C ASP A 174 -17.93 -3.19 -0.78
N GLY A 175 -18.27 -1.90 -0.82
CA GLY A 175 -19.21 -1.34 -1.80
C GLY A 175 -18.75 -1.43 -3.25
N GLU A 176 -17.48 -1.74 -3.49
CA GLU A 176 -16.81 -1.76 -4.81
C GLU A 176 -16.35 -3.17 -5.22
N CYS A 177 -16.74 -4.20 -4.46
CA CYS A 177 -16.43 -5.60 -4.77
C CYS A 177 -16.78 -5.98 -6.22
N SER A 178 -17.98 -5.60 -6.68
CA SER A 178 -18.45 -5.89 -8.02
C SER A 178 -17.58 -5.29 -9.14
N SER A 179 -16.94 -4.14 -8.88
CA SER A 179 -16.01 -3.49 -9.81
C SER A 179 -14.71 -4.28 -9.92
N VAL A 180 -14.23 -4.85 -8.81
CA VAL A 180 -13.05 -5.71 -8.77
C VAL A 180 -13.32 -7.07 -9.40
N ASP A 181 -14.48 -7.68 -9.12
CA ASP A 181 -14.91 -8.95 -9.70
C ASP A 181 -14.92 -8.86 -11.24
N ARG A 182 -15.58 -7.84 -11.79
CA ARG A 182 -15.64 -7.61 -13.25
C ARG A 182 -14.27 -7.43 -13.88
N LEU A 183 -13.35 -6.76 -13.18
CA LEU A 183 -11.99 -6.57 -13.66
C LEU A 183 -11.23 -7.90 -13.77
N VAL A 184 -11.35 -8.75 -12.74
CA VAL A 184 -10.73 -10.07 -12.72
C VAL A 184 -11.36 -10.99 -13.78
N GLU A 185 -12.69 -11.01 -13.89
CA GLU A 185 -13.41 -11.79 -14.90
C GLU A 185 -12.99 -11.40 -16.32
N ALA A 186 -12.93 -10.10 -16.62
CA ALA A 186 -12.51 -9.61 -17.93
C ALA A 186 -11.04 -9.97 -18.24
N TRP A 187 -10.15 -9.88 -17.24
CA TRP A 187 -8.77 -10.32 -17.39
C TRP A 187 -8.67 -11.81 -17.72
N LEU A 188 -9.38 -12.65 -16.97
CA LEU A 188 -9.41 -14.09 -17.17
C LEU A 188 -10.00 -14.47 -18.53
N ALA A 189 -11.02 -13.74 -19.01
CA ALA A 189 -11.55 -13.91 -20.35
C ALA A 189 -10.48 -13.64 -21.43
N VAL A 190 -9.68 -12.57 -21.28
CA VAL A 190 -8.55 -12.29 -22.18
C VAL A 190 -7.52 -13.42 -22.15
N GLN A 191 -7.16 -13.94 -20.98
CA GLN A 191 -6.23 -15.08 -20.89
C GLN A 191 -6.80 -16.34 -21.55
N GLY A 192 -8.09 -16.61 -21.37
CA GLY A 192 -8.78 -17.71 -22.04
C GLY A 192 -8.66 -17.66 -23.57
N THR A 193 -8.75 -16.47 -24.17
CA THR A 193 -8.60 -16.31 -25.64
C THR A 193 -7.16 -16.49 -26.16
N ARG A 194 -6.17 -16.45 -25.26
CA ARG A 194 -4.73 -16.66 -25.59
C ARG A 194 -4.34 -18.13 -25.52
N GLN A 195 -5.14 -18.99 -24.91
CA GLN A 195 -4.88 -20.42 -24.86
C GLN A 195 -4.78 -21.01 -26.28
N HIS A 196 -3.87 -21.98 -26.44
CA HIS A 196 -3.66 -22.65 -27.71
C HIS A 196 -4.87 -23.53 -28.04
N HIS A 197 -5.68 -23.07 -29.00
CA HIS A 197 -6.69 -23.91 -29.63
C HIS A 197 -6.06 -24.63 -30.83
N PRO A 198 -6.23 -25.96 -30.95
CA PRO A 198 -5.77 -26.69 -32.12
C PRO A 198 -6.45 -26.13 -33.38
N LEU A 199 -5.68 -26.02 -34.46
CA LEU A 199 -6.22 -25.61 -35.75
C LEU A 199 -7.25 -26.65 -36.25
N PRO A 200 -8.31 -26.21 -36.93
CA PRO A 200 -9.21 -27.13 -37.62
C PRO A 200 -8.42 -28.04 -38.58
N SER A 201 -8.78 -29.32 -38.59
CA SER A 201 -8.15 -30.32 -39.46
C SER A 201 -8.42 -30.04 -40.94
N ARG A 202 -9.56 -29.42 -41.28
CA ARG A 202 -9.92 -29.02 -42.64
C ARG A 202 -9.48 -27.58 -42.94
N ALA A 203 -8.92 -27.35 -44.12
CA ALA A 203 -8.43 -26.04 -44.53
C ALA A 203 -9.56 -25.02 -44.73
N GLU A 204 -10.73 -25.47 -45.17
CA GLU A 204 -11.95 -24.67 -45.39
C GLU A 204 -12.52 -24.06 -44.10
N ASP A 205 -12.30 -24.68 -42.94
CA ASP A 205 -12.78 -24.19 -41.64
C ASP A 205 -11.85 -23.13 -41.02
N ARG A 206 -10.63 -22.98 -41.54
CA ARG A 206 -9.60 -22.09 -40.97
C ARG A 206 -9.98 -20.60 -41.03
N PRO A 207 -10.52 -20.05 -42.14
CA PRO A 207 -10.93 -18.64 -42.18
C PRO A 207 -11.98 -18.30 -41.12
N THR A 208 -13.00 -19.15 -40.98
CA THR A 208 -14.04 -19.00 -39.96
C THR A 208 -13.45 -19.09 -38.55
N PHE A 209 -12.57 -20.06 -38.31
CA PHE A 209 -11.86 -20.19 -37.03
C PHE A 209 -11.06 -18.93 -36.66
N PHE A 210 -10.28 -18.38 -37.60
CA PHE A 210 -9.51 -17.16 -37.36
C PHE A 210 -10.42 -15.95 -37.12
N HIS A 211 -11.47 -15.77 -37.93
CA HIS A 211 -12.42 -14.68 -37.77
C HIS A 211 -13.14 -14.74 -36.41
N THR A 212 -13.66 -15.91 -36.02
CA THR A 212 -14.30 -16.09 -34.71
C THR A 212 -13.32 -15.86 -33.57
N ARG A 213 -12.07 -16.33 -33.69
CA ARG A 213 -11.04 -16.12 -32.66
C ARG A 213 -10.68 -14.63 -32.52
N GLN A 214 -10.50 -13.92 -33.63
CA GLN A 214 -10.24 -12.49 -33.64
C GLN A 214 -11.39 -11.71 -33.00
N ALA A 215 -12.64 -12.03 -33.37
CA ALA A 215 -13.82 -11.39 -32.77
C ALA A 215 -13.90 -11.63 -31.25
N LYS A 216 -13.63 -12.86 -30.79
CA LYS A 216 -13.57 -13.19 -29.35
C LYS A 216 -12.47 -12.42 -28.63
N GLN A 217 -11.27 -12.33 -29.22
CA GLN A 217 -10.16 -11.57 -28.65
C GLN A 217 -10.46 -10.07 -28.56
N SER A 218 -11.03 -9.49 -29.62
CA SER A 218 -11.43 -8.08 -29.63
C SER A 218 -12.48 -7.80 -28.55
N ARG A 219 -13.52 -8.64 -28.46
CA ARG A 219 -14.55 -8.49 -27.42
C ARG A 219 -13.97 -8.57 -26.01
N ALA A 220 -13.15 -9.59 -25.72
CA ALA A 220 -12.54 -9.73 -24.41
C ALA A 220 -11.64 -8.53 -24.03
N ARG A 221 -10.91 -7.97 -25.00
CA ARG A 221 -10.13 -6.74 -24.80
C ARG A 221 -11.00 -5.52 -24.53
N THR A 222 -12.11 -5.36 -25.25
CA THR A 222 -13.06 -4.28 -25.02
C THR A 222 -13.68 -4.37 -23.62
N GLU A 223 -14.09 -5.57 -23.20
CA GLU A 223 -14.61 -5.81 -21.84
C GLU A 223 -13.56 -5.47 -20.77
N LEU A 224 -12.29 -5.87 -20.98
CA LEU A 224 -11.21 -5.52 -20.06
C LEU A 224 -10.98 -4.01 -19.99
N ALA A 225 -11.06 -3.29 -21.11
CA ALA A 225 -10.95 -1.83 -21.12
C ALA A 225 -12.10 -1.17 -20.36
N TRP A 226 -13.32 -1.67 -20.54
CA TRP A 226 -14.50 -1.19 -19.84
C TRP A 226 -14.42 -1.44 -18.33
N ALA A 227 -14.08 -2.67 -17.93
CA ALA A 227 -13.89 -3.02 -16.52
C ALA A 227 -12.74 -2.21 -15.88
N ALA A 228 -11.64 -1.97 -16.62
CA ALA A 228 -10.54 -1.11 -16.17
C ALA A 228 -10.96 0.35 -15.97
N ALA A 229 -11.85 0.87 -16.80
CA ALA A 229 -12.41 2.21 -16.65
C ALA A 229 -13.39 2.31 -15.48
N SER A 230 -14.21 1.28 -15.27
CA SER A 230 -15.21 1.20 -14.19
C SER A 230 -14.65 0.79 -12.84
N CYS A 231 -13.41 0.30 -12.77
CA CYS A 231 -12.74 -0.07 -11.53
C CYS A 231 -11.68 1.00 -11.20
N PRO A 232 -12.01 2.06 -10.45
CA PRO A 232 -11.05 3.08 -10.05
C PRO A 232 -10.10 2.59 -8.95
N PHE A 233 -10.37 1.43 -8.34
CA PHE A 233 -9.71 0.93 -7.13
C PHE A 233 -8.53 -0.05 -7.27
N PRO A 234 -8.20 -0.71 -8.41
CA PRO A 234 -7.00 -1.55 -8.44
C PRO A 234 -5.74 -0.70 -8.26
N PHE A 235 -5.88 0.62 -8.48
CA PHE A 235 -4.95 1.68 -8.14
C PHE A 235 -5.78 2.86 -7.64
N HIS A 236 -6.19 2.87 -6.38
CA HIS A 236 -6.84 4.06 -5.84
C HIS A 236 -5.89 5.26 -6.01
N ARG A 237 -6.18 6.13 -7.00
CA ARG A 237 -5.74 7.52 -6.95
C ARG A 237 -6.69 8.18 -5.97
N SER A 238 -6.29 8.23 -4.70
CA SER A 238 -6.89 9.18 -3.77
C SER A 238 -6.83 10.55 -4.46
N ARG A 239 -7.94 11.30 -4.42
CA ARG A 239 -8.01 12.66 -5.00
C ARG A 239 -7.06 13.64 -4.31
N VAL A 240 -6.47 13.22 -3.19
CA VAL A 240 -5.29 13.78 -2.55
C VAL A 240 -4.11 12.85 -2.90
N PRO A 241 -2.92 13.33 -3.29
CA PRO A 241 -1.73 12.48 -3.54
C PRO A 241 -1.30 11.57 -2.36
N GLU A 242 -2.02 11.64 -1.24
CA GLU A 242 -1.75 10.99 0.03
C GLU A 242 -2.71 9.82 0.23
N PHE A 243 -2.17 8.63 0.03
CA PHE A 243 -2.83 7.32 0.09
C PHE A 243 -3.48 6.97 1.45
N CYS A 244 -4.43 6.03 1.41
CA CYS A 244 -4.99 5.30 2.55
C CYS A 244 -3.88 4.54 3.33
N SER A 245 -3.61 4.97 4.55
CA SER A 245 -2.74 4.32 5.53
C SER A 245 -3.52 3.25 6.33
N GLN A 246 -2.82 2.37 7.06
CA GLN A 246 -3.49 1.45 8.00
C GLN A 246 -4.40 2.18 9.00
N TYR A 247 -4.12 3.45 9.31
CA TYR A 247 -4.93 4.28 10.20
C TYR A 247 -6.20 4.79 9.51
N ASP A 248 -6.19 4.97 8.19
CA ASP A 248 -7.39 5.25 7.40
C ASP A 248 -8.33 4.04 7.37
N LEU A 249 -7.78 2.83 7.47
CA LEU A 249 -8.54 1.57 7.58
C LEU A 249 -9.15 1.38 8.97
N LEU A 250 -8.45 1.85 10.02
CA LEU A 250 -8.94 1.84 11.39
C LEU A 250 -9.99 2.93 11.66
N ALA A 251 -9.88 4.08 11.00
CA ALA A 251 -10.78 5.22 11.21
C ALA A 251 -12.10 5.14 10.43
N LEU A 252 -12.17 4.35 9.36
CA LEU A 252 -13.33 4.35 8.46
C LEU A 252 -14.38 3.28 8.75
N ASP A 253 -14.16 2.39 9.73
CA ASP A 253 -15.00 1.19 9.97
C ASP A 253 -15.29 0.41 8.66
N ALA A 254 -14.45 0.62 7.64
CA ALA A 254 -14.71 0.22 6.28
C ALA A 254 -14.27 -1.22 6.15
N THR A 255 -15.23 -2.11 5.93
CA THR A 255 -14.95 -3.48 5.53
C THR A 255 -14.29 -3.44 4.14
N TRP A 256 -13.10 -4.02 4.05
CA TRP A 256 -12.34 -4.14 2.81
C TRP A 256 -12.50 -5.54 2.25
N PHE A 257 -12.85 -5.62 0.98
CA PHE A 257 -12.95 -6.84 0.21
C PHE A 257 -11.60 -7.13 -0.45
N VAL A 258 -11.11 -8.37 -0.29
CA VAL A 258 -9.96 -8.90 -1.03
C VAL A 258 -10.45 -9.98 -1.98
N HIS A 259 -10.25 -9.80 -3.28
CA HIS A 259 -10.75 -10.73 -4.28
C HIS A 259 -10.03 -12.10 -4.18
N PRO A 260 -10.75 -13.24 -4.11
CA PRO A 260 -10.15 -14.58 -3.94
C PRO A 260 -9.07 -14.91 -4.97
N TRP A 261 -9.31 -14.66 -6.26
CA TRP A 261 -8.30 -14.84 -7.31
C TRP A 261 -7.00 -14.09 -7.02
N GLY A 262 -7.07 -12.85 -6.51
CA GLY A 262 -5.89 -12.08 -6.17
C GLY A 262 -5.09 -12.71 -5.02
N ALA A 263 -5.77 -13.33 -4.07
CA ALA A 263 -5.16 -14.02 -2.93
C ALA A 263 -4.55 -15.39 -3.29
N GLU A 264 -5.12 -16.08 -4.27
CA GLU A 264 -4.73 -17.46 -4.63
C GLU A 264 -3.76 -17.52 -5.82
N THR A 265 -3.64 -16.44 -6.60
CA THR A 265 -2.84 -16.42 -7.84
C THR A 265 -1.38 -16.04 -7.59
N PRO A 266 -0.41 -16.71 -8.24
CA PRO A 266 1.00 -16.32 -8.14
C PRO A 266 1.24 -14.86 -8.49
N LEU A 267 2.12 -14.21 -7.73
CA LEU A 267 2.42 -12.78 -7.85
C LEU A 267 2.80 -12.38 -9.29
N GLY A 268 3.63 -13.18 -9.97
CA GLY A 268 4.01 -12.90 -11.35
C GLY A 268 2.82 -12.75 -12.32
N GLU A 269 1.68 -13.38 -12.02
CA GLU A 269 0.48 -13.34 -12.83
C GLU A 269 -0.43 -12.15 -12.50
N VAL A 270 -0.63 -11.84 -11.21
CA VAL A 270 -1.35 -10.62 -10.79
C VAL A 270 -0.64 -9.37 -11.32
N GLY A 271 0.71 -9.36 -11.28
CA GLY A 271 1.50 -8.26 -11.85
C GLY A 271 1.36 -8.09 -13.37
N ARG A 272 1.15 -9.19 -14.12
CA ARG A 272 0.85 -9.11 -15.57
C ARG A 272 -0.52 -8.50 -15.83
N MET A 273 -1.52 -8.85 -15.02
CA MET A 273 -2.85 -8.26 -15.11
C MET A 273 -2.79 -6.74 -14.91
N LEU A 274 -2.18 -6.31 -13.81
CA LEU A 274 -2.11 -4.90 -13.44
C LEU A 274 -1.39 -4.05 -14.49
N ARG A 275 -0.29 -4.55 -15.08
CA ARG A 275 0.38 -3.88 -16.20
C ARG A 275 -0.54 -3.75 -17.41
N ALA A 276 -1.17 -4.85 -17.83
CA ALA A 276 -2.08 -4.82 -18.98
C ALA A 276 -3.26 -3.86 -18.78
N VAL A 277 -3.81 -3.79 -17.56
CA VAL A 277 -4.87 -2.83 -17.21
C VAL A 277 -4.36 -1.39 -17.29
N ASN A 278 -3.14 -1.11 -16.82
CA ASN A 278 -2.55 0.23 -16.92
C ASN A 278 -2.26 0.65 -18.36
N ASP A 279 -1.70 -0.25 -19.17
CA ASP A 279 -1.42 0.01 -20.59
C ASP A 279 -2.70 0.41 -21.33
N ILE A 280 -3.78 -0.35 -21.14
CA ILE A 280 -5.10 -0.07 -21.73
C ILE A 280 -5.67 1.29 -21.29
N ARG A 281 -5.43 1.71 -20.05
CA ARG A 281 -5.89 3.02 -19.55
C ARG A 281 -5.05 4.17 -20.10
N SER A 282 -3.76 3.97 -20.31
CA SER A 282 -2.89 4.97 -20.95
C SER A 282 -3.31 5.22 -22.40
N ASP A 283 -3.60 4.15 -23.14
CA ASP A 283 -4.05 4.23 -24.53
C ASP A 283 -5.43 4.89 -24.69
N ALA A 284 -6.29 4.82 -23.67
CA ALA A 284 -7.60 5.46 -23.68
C ALA A 284 -7.59 6.97 -23.37
N ASN A 285 -6.46 7.51 -22.88
CA ASN A 285 -6.30 8.92 -22.51
C ASN A 285 -5.45 9.73 -23.51
N THR A 286 -4.99 9.11 -24.59
CA THR A 286 -4.39 9.74 -25.77
C THR A 286 -5.41 9.87 -26.89
#